data_AF-A0A3G3GSX1-F1
#
_entry.id   AF-A0A3G3GSX1-F1
#
_cell.length_a   1.000
_cell.length_b   1.000
_cell.length_c   1.000
_cell.angle_alpha   90.00
_cell.angle_beta   90.00
_cell.angle_gamma   90.00
#
_symmetry.space_group_name_H-M   'P 1'
#
loop_
_entity.id
_entity.type
_entity.pdbx_description
1 polymer ?
#
loop_
_entity_poly.entity_id
_entity_poly.type
_entity_poly.pdbx_seq_one_letter_code
_entity_poly.pdbx_strand_id
1 'polypeptide(L)'
;MKTFIHRTFVYGCAFALGTLGLVACGPDKDPKMEEAGKIHLASMEIEEALHEQIEGIDSLKVVLNDKKKSLTDAAAIASIDSTVAQLDAVAKSFEEWEENLVEVPGLPHEHHHHEGEEHHDHKPAPEVSGEQMIEIQKEIKANIEKIKADLESVQEKVKKVL
;
A
#
# COMPACT_ATOMS: atom_id res chain seq x y z
N MET A 1 16.37 -63.13 42.21
CA MET A 1 17.54 -63.18 43.11
C MET A 1 18.72 -62.62 42.33
N LYS A 2 19.19 -61.40 42.67
CA LYS A 2 20.52 -61.09 43.25
C LYS A 2 21.67 -61.62 42.37
N THR A 3 22.58 -60.83 41.78
CA THR A 3 23.29 -59.65 42.32
C THR A 3 24.12 -58.88 41.26
N PHE A 4 24.16 -57.54 41.42
CA PHE A 4 25.29 -56.56 41.34
C PHE A 4 26.38 -56.72 40.24
N ILE A 5 26.50 -55.79 39.28
CA ILE A 5 27.17 -54.45 39.31
C ILE A 5 28.66 -54.49 39.72
N HIS A 6 29.55 -54.09 38.80
CA HIS A 6 30.79 -53.27 38.97
C HIS A 6 31.02 -52.58 37.60
N ARG A 7 30.80 -51.25 37.40
CA ARG A 7 31.73 -50.12 37.64
C ARG A 7 33.17 -50.52 37.32
N THR A 8 33.91 -49.93 36.37
CA THR A 8 34.13 -48.50 36.04
C THR A 8 35.21 -48.45 34.95
N PHE A 9 35.15 -47.53 33.98
CA PHE A 9 36.28 -46.65 33.67
C PHE A 9 35.83 -45.51 32.74
N VAL A 10 35.91 -44.29 33.25
CA VAL A 10 35.72 -43.03 32.53
C VAL A 10 37.10 -42.44 32.27
N TYR A 11 37.52 -42.34 31.01
CA TYR A 11 38.52 -41.41 30.47
C TYR A 11 38.12 -41.22 29.00
N GLY A 12 37.97 -40.04 28.42
CA GLY A 12 38.53 -38.74 28.72
C GLY A 12 39.13 -38.18 27.43
N CYS A 13 38.51 -37.12 26.90
CA CYS A 13 39.06 -36.12 25.97
C CYS A 13 39.51 -36.54 24.55
N ALA A 14 38.78 -36.07 23.54
CA ALA A 14 39.39 -35.44 22.36
C ALA A 14 38.37 -34.54 21.64
N PHE A 15 38.67 -33.24 21.67
CA PHE A 15 38.10 -32.19 20.82
C PHE A 15 38.23 -32.55 19.34
N ALA A 16 37.16 -32.41 18.57
CA ALA A 16 37.23 -32.02 17.17
C ALA A 16 35.97 -31.25 16.81
N LEU A 17 36.07 -29.92 16.89
CA LEU A 17 35.15 -28.98 16.27
C LEU A 17 35.02 -29.32 14.78
N GLY A 18 33.87 -29.84 14.39
CA GLY A 18 33.43 -29.90 13.00
C GLY A 18 32.30 -28.89 12.79
N THR A 19 32.56 -27.61 13.01
CA THR A 19 31.71 -26.52 12.50
C THR A 19 31.80 -26.54 10.98
N LEU A 20 30.99 -27.38 10.33
CA LEU A 20 30.67 -27.19 8.92
C LEU A 20 29.94 -25.85 8.82
N GLY A 21 30.64 -24.87 8.25
CA GLY A 21 30.10 -23.56 7.97
C GLY A 21 28.90 -23.66 7.06
N LEU A 22 27.70 -23.54 7.64
CA LEU A 22 26.58 -22.94 6.96
C LEU A 22 26.86 -21.44 6.85
N VAL A 23 27.77 -21.06 5.95
CA VAL A 23 27.68 -19.74 5.34
C VAL A 23 26.52 -19.85 4.35
N ALA A 24 25.30 -19.90 4.88
CA ALA A 24 24.15 -19.40 4.17
C ALA A 24 24.28 -17.87 4.20
N CYS A 25 25.19 -17.33 3.39
CA CYS A 25 25.07 -15.95 2.92
C CYS A 25 23.86 -15.94 1.99
N GLY A 26 22.67 -15.79 2.56
CA GLY A 26 21.61 -15.09 1.84
C GLY A 26 22.13 -13.68 1.54
N PRO A 27 21.78 -13.08 0.38
CA PRO A 27 22.17 -11.70 0.13
C PRO A 27 21.69 -10.85 1.30
N ASP A 28 22.61 -10.13 1.94
CA ASP A 28 22.25 -9.17 2.98
C ASP A 28 21.14 -8.29 2.41
N LYS A 29 19.96 -8.29 3.06
CA LYS A 29 18.87 -7.41 2.65
C LYS A 29 19.40 -5.98 2.75
N ASP A 30 19.40 -5.25 1.64
CA ASP A 30 19.80 -3.84 1.63
C ASP A 30 18.88 -3.08 2.61
N PRO A 31 19.41 -2.51 3.70
CA PRO A 31 18.59 -1.81 4.70
C PRO A 31 17.74 -0.69 4.08
N LYS A 32 18.20 -0.10 2.98
CA LYS A 32 17.46 0.97 2.28
C LYS A 32 16.29 0.43 1.48
N MET A 33 16.41 -0.77 0.91
CA MET A 33 15.27 -1.44 0.28
C MET A 33 14.23 -1.86 1.32
N GLU A 34 14.67 -2.27 2.52
CA GLU A 34 13.74 -2.52 3.64
C GLU A 34 13.02 -1.23 4.08
N GLU A 35 13.73 -0.11 4.16
CA GLU A 35 13.12 1.20 4.47
C GLU A 35 12.12 1.63 3.41
N ALA A 36 12.47 1.53 2.12
CA ALA A 36 11.56 1.82 1.03
C ALA A 36 10.31 0.93 1.08
N GLY A 37 10.47 -0.36 1.40
CA GLY A 37 9.36 -1.29 1.54
C GLY A 37 8.39 -0.91 2.67
N LYS A 38 8.89 -0.37 3.78
CA LYS A 38 8.02 0.15 4.86
C LYS A 38 7.18 1.35 4.40
N ILE A 39 7.77 2.22 3.58
CA ILE A 39 7.07 3.37 3.02
C ILE A 39 6.01 2.91 2.02
N HIS A 40 6.34 1.96 1.14
CA HIS A 40 5.41 1.35 0.20
C HIS A 40 4.18 0.75 0.92
N LEU A 41 4.39 -0.08 1.95
CA LEU A 41 3.30 -0.68 2.72
C LEU A 41 2.41 0.38 3.39
N ALA A 42 3.00 1.47 3.90
CA ALA A 42 2.23 2.58 4.45
C ALA A 42 1.39 3.31 3.39
N SER A 43 1.84 3.34 2.13
CA SER A 43 1.03 3.85 1.02
C SER A 43 -0.13 2.90 0.71
N MET A 44 0.10 1.58 0.72
CA MET A 44 -0.95 0.57 0.48
C MET A 44 -2.03 0.60 1.55
N GLU A 45 -1.66 0.80 2.83
CA GLU A 45 -2.65 0.97 3.91
C GLU A 45 -3.56 2.19 3.69
N ILE A 46 -3.03 3.26 3.09
CA ILE A 46 -3.83 4.44 2.75
C ILE A 46 -4.74 4.13 1.56
N GLU A 47 -4.21 3.47 0.53
CA GLU A 47 -4.95 3.04 -0.66
C GLU A 47 -6.15 2.17 -0.28
N GLU A 48 -5.94 1.11 0.52
CA GLU A 48 -7.00 0.21 0.98
C GLU A 48 -8.12 0.97 1.72
N ALA A 49 -7.75 1.97 2.53
CA ALA A 49 -8.72 2.81 3.24
C ALA A 49 -9.49 3.78 2.32
N LEU A 50 -8.96 4.10 1.15
CA LEU A 50 -9.58 4.99 0.17
C LEU A 50 -10.42 4.23 -0.86
N HIS A 51 -10.05 3.00 -1.21
CA HIS A 51 -10.60 2.23 -2.33
C HIS A 51 -12.14 2.24 -2.37
N GLU A 52 -12.80 1.73 -1.33
CA GLU A 52 -14.28 1.71 -1.25
C GLU A 52 -14.91 3.11 -1.36
N GLN A 53 -14.24 4.14 -0.86
CA GLN A 53 -14.74 5.51 -0.91
C GLN A 53 -14.64 6.09 -2.33
N ILE A 54 -13.57 5.75 -3.06
CA ILE A 54 -13.37 6.13 -4.46
C ILE A 54 -14.37 5.41 -5.35
N GLU A 55 -14.59 4.10 -5.18
CA GLU A 55 -15.64 3.36 -5.90
C GLU A 55 -17.04 3.97 -5.67
N GLY A 56 -17.30 4.48 -4.45
CA GLY A 56 -18.54 5.15 -4.10
C GLY A 56 -18.77 6.51 -4.79
N ILE A 57 -17.76 7.11 -5.42
CA ILE A 57 -17.85 8.45 -6.04
C ILE A 57 -18.93 8.51 -7.12
N ASP A 58 -19.03 7.50 -7.98
CA ASP A 58 -20.01 7.51 -9.06
C ASP A 58 -21.46 7.50 -8.54
N SER A 59 -21.70 6.73 -7.47
CA SER A 59 -23.00 6.75 -6.78
C SER A 59 -23.31 8.13 -6.19
N LEU A 60 -22.32 8.78 -5.55
CA LEU A 60 -22.49 10.15 -5.03
C LEU A 60 -22.79 11.15 -6.14
N LYS A 61 -22.12 11.05 -7.29
CA LYS A 61 -22.35 11.91 -8.45
C LYS A 61 -23.77 11.76 -8.99
N VAL A 62 -24.33 10.56 -9.01
CA VAL A 62 -25.74 10.34 -9.41
C VAL A 62 -26.68 11.07 -8.45
N VAL A 63 -26.51 10.89 -7.14
CA VAL A 63 -27.34 11.55 -6.11
C VAL A 63 -27.28 13.08 -6.24
N LEU A 64 -26.08 13.64 -6.41
CA LEU A 64 -25.88 15.08 -6.59
C LEU A 64 -26.57 15.61 -7.84
N ASN A 65 -26.43 14.90 -8.97
CA ASN A 65 -27.07 15.29 -10.22
C ASN A 65 -28.60 15.19 -10.17
N ASP A 66 -29.15 14.22 -9.44
CA ASP A 66 -30.59 14.12 -9.21
C ASP A 66 -31.09 15.27 -8.33
N LYS A 67 -30.37 15.61 -7.26
CA LYS A 67 -30.68 16.80 -6.47
C LYS A 67 -30.66 18.07 -7.33
N LYS A 68 -29.64 18.24 -8.18
CA LYS A 68 -29.51 19.39 -9.08
C LYS A 68 -30.75 19.59 -9.96
N LYS A 69 -31.40 18.53 -10.45
CA LYS A 69 -32.62 18.63 -11.28
C LYS A 69 -33.80 19.29 -10.56
N SER A 70 -33.83 19.25 -9.23
CA SER A 70 -34.88 19.86 -8.40
C SER A 70 -34.63 21.33 -8.07
N LEU A 71 -33.45 21.86 -8.38
CA LEU A 71 -33.04 23.21 -8.03
C LEU A 71 -33.32 24.19 -9.16
N THR A 72 -33.68 25.42 -8.78
CA THR A 72 -33.80 26.56 -9.70
C THR A 72 -32.79 27.67 -9.39
N ASP A 73 -32.16 27.62 -8.21
CA ASP A 73 -31.15 28.59 -7.80
C ASP A 73 -29.82 28.31 -8.50
N ALA A 74 -29.34 29.30 -9.27
CA ALA A 74 -28.14 29.16 -10.09
C ALA A 74 -26.87 28.96 -9.25
N ALA A 75 -26.79 29.55 -8.05
CA ALA A 75 -25.62 29.41 -7.18
C ALA A 75 -25.55 28.01 -6.56
N ALA A 76 -26.68 27.46 -6.12
CA ALA A 76 -26.78 26.09 -5.63
C ALA A 76 -26.44 25.07 -6.73
N ILE A 77 -26.92 25.28 -7.96
CA ILE A 77 -26.58 24.45 -9.12
C ILE A 77 -25.07 24.49 -9.38
N ALA A 78 -24.46 25.69 -9.43
CA ALA A 78 -23.03 25.84 -9.65
C ALA A 78 -22.18 25.19 -8.54
N SER A 79 -22.66 25.23 -7.29
CA SER A 79 -21.99 24.55 -6.16
C SER A 79 -22.01 23.03 -6.30
N ILE A 80 -23.11 22.45 -6.79
CA ILE A 80 -23.18 21.01 -7.09
C ILE A 80 -22.23 20.67 -8.24
N ASP A 81 -22.26 21.44 -9.33
CA ASP A 81 -21.39 21.20 -10.48
C ASP A 81 -19.91 21.25 -10.11
N SER A 82 -19.52 22.23 -9.29
CA SER A 82 -18.17 22.33 -8.76
C SER A 82 -17.80 21.14 -7.86
N THR A 83 -18.76 20.62 -7.08
CA THR A 83 -18.53 19.46 -6.20
C THR A 83 -18.36 18.17 -7.01
N VAL A 84 -19.20 17.97 -8.04
CA VAL A 84 -19.11 16.83 -8.98
C VAL A 84 -17.76 16.85 -9.71
N ALA A 85 -17.34 18.00 -10.24
CA ALA A 85 -16.06 18.11 -10.94
C ALA A 85 -14.84 17.81 -10.03
N GLN A 86 -14.94 18.12 -8.74
CA GLN A 86 -13.88 17.80 -7.78
C GLN A 86 -13.87 16.32 -7.40
N LEU A 87 -15.04 15.67 -7.30
CA LEU A 87 -15.14 14.23 -7.13
C LEU A 87 -14.50 13.49 -8.33
N ASP A 88 -14.78 13.93 -9.55
CA ASP A 88 -14.14 13.39 -10.77
C ASP A 88 -12.62 13.57 -10.76
N ALA A 89 -12.14 14.74 -10.32
CA ALA A 89 -10.71 15.00 -10.22
C ALA A 89 -10.02 14.09 -9.20
N VAL A 90 -10.66 13.83 -8.05
CA VAL A 90 -10.14 12.92 -7.01
C VAL A 90 -10.07 11.49 -7.54
N ALA A 91 -11.14 10.98 -8.16
CA ALA A 91 -11.17 9.64 -8.73
C ALA A 91 -10.06 9.45 -9.78
N LYS A 92 -9.90 10.42 -10.69
CA LYS A 92 -8.84 10.40 -11.70
C LYS A 92 -7.44 10.45 -11.09
N SER A 93 -7.23 11.25 -10.04
CA SER A 93 -5.92 11.29 -9.36
C SER A 93 -5.59 9.99 -8.64
N PHE A 94 -6.60 9.26 -8.15
CA PHE A 94 -6.41 7.93 -7.56
C PHE A 94 -6.00 6.90 -8.63
N GLU A 95 -6.73 6.83 -9.75
CA GLU A 95 -6.38 5.99 -10.91
C GLU A 95 -4.96 6.29 -11.41
N GLU A 96 -4.62 7.57 -11.59
CA GLU A 96 -3.27 7.98 -11.99
C GLU A 96 -2.20 7.59 -10.96
N TRP A 97 -2.53 7.56 -9.67
CA TRP A 97 -1.60 7.11 -8.64
C TRP A 97 -1.37 5.60 -8.72
N GLU A 98 -2.41 4.80 -8.96
CA GLU A 98 -2.31 3.34 -9.14
C GLU A 98 -1.45 3.00 -10.37
N GLU A 99 -1.67 3.68 -11.50
CA GLU A 99 -0.90 3.49 -12.73
C GLU A 99 0.60 3.82 -12.60
N ASN A 100 0.93 4.71 -11.65
CA ASN A 100 2.28 5.18 -11.37
C ASN A 100 2.90 4.52 -10.14
N LEU A 101 2.23 3.54 -9.54
CA LEU A 101 2.78 2.78 -8.43
C LEU A 101 4.07 2.08 -8.86
N VAL A 102 5.09 2.18 -8.00
CA VAL A 102 6.38 1.52 -8.20
C VAL A 102 6.55 0.48 -7.12
N GLU A 103 6.76 -0.76 -7.52
CA GLU A 103 7.02 -1.86 -6.60
C GLU A 103 8.42 -1.80 -6.00
N VAL A 104 8.57 -2.32 -4.78
CA VAL A 104 9.86 -2.45 -4.11
C VAL A 104 10.43 -3.86 -4.34
N PRO A 105 11.61 -4.01 -4.97
CA PRO A 105 12.22 -5.31 -5.23
C PRO A 105 12.37 -6.15 -3.96
N GLY A 106 11.92 -7.41 -4.02
CA GLY A 106 12.05 -8.36 -2.91
C GLY A 106 11.09 -8.14 -1.74
N LEU A 107 10.12 -7.24 -1.87
CA LEU A 107 9.02 -7.08 -0.93
C LEU A 107 7.79 -7.89 -1.39
N PRO A 108 7.51 -9.05 -0.78
CA PRO A 108 6.22 -9.70 -0.98
C PRO A 108 5.13 -8.88 -0.29
N HIS A 109 4.10 -8.50 -1.03
CA HIS A 109 2.86 -7.97 -0.49
C HIS A 109 1.69 -8.67 -1.19
N GLU A 110 0.57 -8.87 -0.47
CA GLU A 110 -0.63 -9.44 -1.07
C GLU A 110 -1.34 -8.34 -1.85
N HIS A 111 -1.49 -8.53 -3.16
CA HIS A 111 -2.39 -7.69 -3.95
C HIS A 111 -3.82 -8.10 -3.59
N HIS A 112 -4.54 -7.24 -2.86
CA HIS A 112 -5.96 -7.42 -2.63
C HIS A 112 -6.70 -7.15 -3.94
N HIS A 113 -6.88 -8.18 -4.75
CA HIS A 113 -7.71 -8.10 -5.95
C HIS A 113 -9.19 -8.01 -5.53
N HIS A 114 -9.79 -6.84 -5.69
CA HIS A 114 -11.24 -6.70 -5.63
C HIS A 114 -11.86 -7.29 -6.92
N GLU A 115 -12.94 -8.08 -6.78
CA GLU A 115 -13.57 -8.77 -7.92
C GLU A 115 -14.15 -7.76 -8.92
N GLY A 116 -13.49 -7.58 -10.07
CA GLY A 116 -13.98 -6.72 -11.16
C GLY A 116 -12.94 -5.73 -11.72
N GLU A 117 -11.80 -5.59 -11.05
CA GLU A 117 -10.67 -4.75 -11.47
C GLU A 117 -10.03 -5.26 -12.77
N GLU A 118 -9.74 -4.35 -13.72
CA GLU A 118 -8.93 -4.70 -14.88
C GLU A 118 -7.53 -5.12 -14.40
N HIS A 119 -6.95 -6.16 -15.01
CA HIS A 119 -5.61 -6.61 -14.67
C HIS A 119 -4.59 -5.53 -15.02
N HIS A 120 -4.25 -4.66 -14.06
CA HIS A 120 -3.12 -3.75 -14.20
C HIS A 120 -1.84 -4.59 -14.17
N ASP A 121 -1.23 -4.81 -15.34
CA ASP A 121 0.09 -5.41 -15.45
C ASP A 121 1.09 -4.49 -14.73
N HIS A 122 1.52 -4.89 -13.52
CA HIS A 122 2.52 -4.16 -12.76
C HIS A 122 3.81 -4.09 -13.59
N LYS A 123 4.27 -2.87 -13.89
CA LYS A 123 5.55 -2.68 -14.55
C LYS A 123 6.66 -3.25 -13.66
N PRO A 124 7.69 -3.90 -14.22
CA PRO A 124 8.81 -4.37 -13.42
C PRO A 124 9.41 -3.19 -12.66
N ALA A 125 9.72 -3.41 -11.38
CA ALA A 125 10.36 -2.40 -10.54
C ALA A 125 11.63 -1.86 -11.23
N PRO A 126 11.84 -0.54 -11.27
CA PRO A 126 12.99 0.05 -11.93
C PRO A 126 14.28 -0.33 -11.20
N GLU A 127 15.35 -0.53 -11.96
CA GLU A 127 16.69 -0.75 -11.40
C GLU A 127 17.27 0.58 -10.89
N VAL A 128 17.08 0.86 -9.60
CA VAL A 128 17.56 2.07 -8.93
C VAL A 128 18.28 1.73 -7.61
N SER A 129 19.05 2.67 -7.08
CA SER A 129 19.68 2.50 -5.75
C SER A 129 18.63 2.50 -4.63
N GLY A 130 18.99 1.99 -3.45
CA GLY A 130 18.10 2.02 -2.29
C GLY A 130 17.70 3.44 -1.87
N GLU A 131 18.60 4.43 -1.97
CA GLU A 131 18.28 5.84 -1.72
C GLU A 131 17.26 6.37 -2.73
N GLN A 132 17.44 6.06 -4.01
CA GLN A 132 16.51 6.48 -5.05
C GLN A 132 15.14 5.83 -4.85
N MET A 133 15.10 4.55 -4.47
CA MET A 133 13.86 3.84 -4.17
C MET A 133 13.14 4.48 -2.98
N ILE A 134 13.86 4.85 -1.91
CA ILE A 134 13.27 5.57 -0.77
C ILE A 134 12.60 6.87 -1.23
N GLU A 135 13.27 7.68 -2.06
CA GLU A 135 12.70 8.95 -2.53
C GLU A 135 11.47 8.74 -3.43
N ILE A 136 11.51 7.73 -4.31
CA ILE A 136 10.34 7.33 -5.12
C ILE A 136 9.15 6.96 -4.21
N GLN A 137 9.38 6.10 -3.22
CA GLN A 137 8.30 5.67 -2.32
C GLN A 137 7.77 6.82 -1.45
N LYS A 138 8.61 7.78 -1.06
CA LYS A 138 8.15 9.00 -0.36
C LYS A 138 7.25 9.86 -1.23
N GLU A 139 7.59 10.02 -2.51
CA GLU A 139 6.76 10.78 -3.46
C GLU A 139 5.41 10.09 -3.69
N ILE A 140 5.41 8.76 -3.91
CA ILE A 140 4.19 7.95 -4.02
C ILE A 140 3.32 8.11 -2.78
N LYS A 141 3.91 8.03 -1.58
CA LYS A 141 3.19 8.21 -0.31
C LYS A 141 2.61 9.62 -0.18
N ALA A 142 3.38 10.65 -0.51
CA ALA A 142 2.91 12.03 -0.44
C ALA A 142 1.74 12.28 -1.39
N ASN A 143 1.75 11.64 -2.57
CA ASN A 143 0.67 11.74 -3.55
C ASN A 143 -0.63 11.11 -3.02
N ILE A 144 -0.59 9.90 -2.45
CA ILE A 144 -1.80 9.27 -1.89
C ILE A 144 -2.32 10.00 -0.64
N GLU A 145 -1.43 10.56 0.19
CA GLU A 145 -1.83 11.43 1.30
C GLU A 145 -2.54 12.70 0.82
N LYS A 146 -2.09 13.27 -0.29
CA LYS A 146 -2.77 14.41 -0.91
C LYS A 146 -4.15 14.03 -1.44
N ILE A 147 -4.27 12.88 -2.12
CA ILE A 147 -5.55 12.36 -2.63
C ILE A 147 -6.53 12.15 -1.48
N LYS A 148 -6.08 11.55 -0.38
CA LYS A 148 -6.87 11.42 0.85
C LYS A 148 -7.40 12.77 1.34
N ALA A 149 -6.53 13.77 1.46
CA ALA A 149 -6.93 15.10 1.92
C ALA A 149 -7.91 15.79 0.96
N ASP A 150 -7.73 15.62 -0.35
CA ASP A 150 -8.64 16.15 -1.36
C ASP A 150 -10.02 15.46 -1.30
N LEU A 151 -10.05 14.15 -1.09
CA LEU A 151 -11.29 13.39 -0.88
C LEU A 151 -12.03 13.87 0.38
N GLU A 152 -11.35 13.97 1.52
CA GLU A 152 -11.94 14.48 2.77
C GLU A 152 -12.53 15.89 2.57
N SER A 153 -11.79 16.76 1.89
CA SER A 153 -12.23 18.13 1.56
C SER A 153 -13.47 18.14 0.67
N VAL A 154 -13.54 17.27 -0.35
CA VAL A 154 -14.70 17.22 -1.24
C VAL A 154 -15.90 16.57 -0.56
N GLN A 155 -15.71 15.58 0.32
CA GLN A 155 -16.77 14.99 1.13
C GLN A 155 -17.44 16.03 2.04
N GLU A 156 -16.67 16.96 2.62
CA GLU A 156 -17.24 18.08 3.37
C GLU A 156 -18.06 19.04 2.50
N LYS A 157 -17.72 19.17 1.21
CA LYS A 157 -18.55 19.94 0.25
C LYS A 157 -19.82 19.16 -0.10
N VAL A 158 -19.72 17.86 -0.34
CA VAL A 158 -20.87 16.96 -0.57
C VAL A 158 -21.89 17.11 0.57
N LYS A 159 -21.46 17.06 1.83
CA LYS A 159 -22.33 17.24 3.01
C LYS A 159 -23.04 18.59 3.06
N LYS A 160 -22.45 19.64 2.47
CA LYS A 160 -23.06 21.00 2.44
C LYS A 160 -24.04 21.18 1.30
N VAL A 161 -23.84 20.45 0.20
CA VAL A 161 -24.68 20.57 -1.01
C VAL A 161 -25.76 19.50 -1.07
N LEU A 162 -25.71 18.46 -0.25
CA LEU A 162 -26.81 17.51 0.01
C LEU A 162 -27.75 18.04 1.10
#